data_AF-A0A5C6ZAW4-F1
#
_entry.id   AF-A0A5C6ZAW4-F1
#
_cell.length_a   1.000
_cell.length_b   1.000
_cell.length_c   1.000
_cell.angle_alpha   90.00
_cell.angle_beta   90.00
_cell.angle_gamma   90.00
#
_symmetry.space_group_name_H-M   'P 1'
#
loop_
_entity.id
_entity.type
_entity.pdbx_description
1 polymer ?
#
loop_
_entity_poly.entity_id
_entity_poly.type
_entity_poly.pdbx_seq_one_letter_code
_entity_poly.pdbx_strand_id
1 'polypeptide(L)'
;MKDLDMQRFRMAAAGLATLGLTACQSPAPSDDPSWTTQAVSIYRTEADALDVVAGRFGPVPLALERSADLVVLGRSSCSSTAVKVRNAQGVIGWTPASGVSDPGPCPLPSGPA
;
A
#
# COMPACT_ATOMS: atom_id res chain seq x y z
N MET A 1 -0.64 62.95 -31.43
CA MET A 1 0.22 64.15 -31.27
C MET A 1 -0.17 64.73 -29.91
N LYS A 2 0.66 64.90 -28.89
CA LYS A 2 2.11 65.08 -28.76
C LYS A 2 2.44 65.09 -27.25
N ASP A 3 3.68 64.73 -26.91
CA ASP A 3 4.45 65.16 -25.71
C ASP A 3 3.84 64.81 -24.33
N LEU A 4 4.32 63.81 -23.57
CA LEU A 4 5.67 63.66 -23.01
C LEU A 4 6.26 65.01 -22.58
N ASP A 5 6.23 65.23 -21.27
CA ASP A 5 7.40 65.52 -20.42
C ASP A 5 7.11 66.62 -19.40
N MET A 6 7.70 66.42 -18.23
CA MET A 6 8.11 67.45 -17.28
C MET A 6 7.02 68.19 -16.48
N GLN A 7 7.05 68.22 -15.15
CA GLN A 7 7.96 67.62 -14.18
C GLN A 7 7.51 68.04 -12.78
N ARG A 8 7.94 67.25 -11.78
CA ARG A 8 8.31 67.67 -10.42
C ARG A 8 7.17 68.08 -9.47
N PHE A 9 6.75 67.13 -8.66
CA PHE A 9 6.91 67.20 -7.20
C PHE A 9 7.16 65.77 -6.70
N ARG A 10 8.44 65.35 -6.65
CA ARG A 10 9.25 65.27 -5.43
C ARG A 10 8.78 64.19 -4.44
N MET A 11 9.62 63.17 -4.34
CA MET A 11 10.08 62.54 -3.08
C MET A 11 9.07 61.76 -2.23
N ALA A 12 9.24 60.44 -2.23
CA ALA A 12 9.52 59.58 -1.05
C ALA A 12 9.15 58.15 -1.46
N ALA A 13 10.12 57.30 -1.82
CA ALA A 13 10.89 56.48 -0.89
C ALA A 13 10.03 55.49 -0.08
N ALA A 14 10.47 54.22 -0.15
CA ALA A 14 10.01 53.07 0.62
C ALA A 14 8.60 52.59 0.23
N GLY A 15 8.45 51.49 -0.52
CA GLY A 15 9.06 50.21 -0.19
C GLY A 15 8.06 49.43 0.63
N LEU A 16 7.51 48.37 0.05
CA LEU A 16 7.22 47.11 0.73
C LEU A 16 6.87 46.11 -0.36
N ALA A 17 7.77 45.15 -0.50
CA ALA A 17 7.65 43.96 -1.30
C ALA A 17 6.22 43.41 -1.27
N THR A 18 5.57 43.36 -2.43
CA THR A 18 4.53 42.36 -2.68
C THR A 18 5.23 41.01 -2.61
N LEU A 19 5.32 40.48 -1.39
CA LEU A 19 5.61 39.08 -1.12
C LEU A 19 4.62 38.29 -1.96
N GLY A 20 5.11 37.76 -3.09
CA GLY A 20 4.40 36.75 -3.83
C GLY A 20 4.11 35.63 -2.86
N LEU A 21 2.84 35.48 -2.51
CA LEU A 21 2.33 34.25 -1.94
C LEU A 21 2.54 33.20 -3.03
N THR A 22 3.74 32.63 -3.08
CA THR A 22 3.96 31.30 -3.63
C THR A 22 3.05 30.42 -2.79
N ALA A 23 1.84 30.20 -3.30
CA ALA A 23 0.99 29.16 -2.79
C ALA A 23 1.87 27.91 -2.70
N CYS A 24 2.11 27.42 -1.49
CA CYS A 24 2.39 26.02 -1.29
C CYS A 24 1.19 25.30 -1.92
N GLN A 25 1.28 25.02 -3.22
CA GLN A 25 0.50 23.97 -3.83
C GLN A 25 1.05 22.70 -3.20
N SER A 26 0.54 22.37 -2.02
CA SER A 26 0.52 20.99 -1.56
C SER A 26 0.03 20.20 -2.77
N PRO A 27 0.78 19.18 -3.22
CA PRO A 27 0.24 18.27 -4.22
C PRO A 27 -1.17 17.90 -3.74
N ALA A 28 -2.18 18.15 -4.58
CA ALA A 28 -3.51 17.62 -4.30
C ALA A 28 -3.32 16.14 -3.95
N PRO A 29 -3.90 15.64 -2.84
CA PRO A 29 -3.81 14.22 -2.54
C PRO A 29 -4.22 13.50 -3.81
N SER A 30 -3.28 12.77 -4.41
CA SER A 30 -3.61 11.96 -5.58
C SER A 30 -4.68 10.99 -5.09
N ASP A 31 -5.90 11.15 -5.60
CA ASP A 31 -7.00 10.19 -5.49
C ASP A 31 -6.67 8.90 -6.27
N ASP A 32 -5.44 8.42 -6.14
CA ASP A 32 -5.02 7.14 -6.67
C ASP A 32 -5.17 6.14 -5.51
N PRO A 33 -6.22 5.30 -5.49
CA PRO A 33 -6.43 4.31 -4.44
C PRO A 33 -5.38 3.18 -4.46
N SER A 34 -4.24 3.37 -5.12
CA SER A 34 -3.18 2.37 -5.23
C SER A 34 -2.62 1.93 -3.87
N TRP A 35 -2.77 2.76 -2.82
CA TRP A 35 -2.36 2.44 -1.45
C TRP A 35 -3.29 1.46 -0.71
N THR A 36 -4.54 1.23 -1.18
CA THR A 36 -5.46 0.29 -0.52
C THR A 36 -5.26 -1.15 -0.95
N THR A 37 -4.23 -1.45 -1.74
CA THR A 37 -3.87 -2.84 -2.01
C THR A 37 -3.19 -3.38 -0.76
N GLN A 38 -3.98 -3.90 0.18
CA GLN A 38 -3.52 -4.40 1.46
C GLN A 38 -2.40 -5.43 1.23
N ALA A 39 -1.20 -5.08 1.69
CA ALA A 39 -0.09 -6.01 1.71
C ALA A 39 -0.38 -7.11 2.72
N VAL A 40 -0.15 -8.36 2.33
CA VAL A 40 -0.36 -9.55 3.12
C VAL A 40 0.96 -10.26 3.35
N SER A 41 1.08 -10.82 4.55
CA SER A 41 2.28 -11.52 4.99
C SER A 41 2.23 -12.99 4.58
N ILE A 42 3.31 -13.48 3.98
CA ILE A 42 3.51 -14.90 3.69
C ILE A 42 4.44 -15.46 4.77
N TYR A 43 3.95 -16.44 5.52
CA TYR A 43 4.68 -17.15 6.57
C TYR A 43 5.14 -18.53 6.10
N ARG A 44 6.16 -19.07 6.77
CA ARG A 44 6.77 -20.35 6.39
C ARG A 44 5.85 -21.53 6.63
N THR A 45 5.17 -21.57 7.78
CA THR A 45 4.30 -22.68 8.17
C THR A 45 2.87 -22.23 8.37
N GLU A 46 1.93 -23.19 8.35
CA GLU A 46 0.53 -22.90 8.66
C GLU A 46 0.36 -22.42 10.10
N ALA A 47 1.09 -23.03 11.04
CA ALA A 47 1.07 -22.67 12.46
C ALA A 47 1.47 -21.20 12.67
N ASP A 48 2.49 -20.72 11.97
CA ASP A 48 2.93 -19.31 12.03
C ASP A 48 1.80 -18.34 11.62
N ALA A 49 1.10 -18.66 10.52
CA ALA A 49 -0.02 -17.85 10.06
C ALA A 49 -1.20 -17.90 11.05
N LEU A 50 -1.47 -19.06 11.66
CA LEU A 50 -2.51 -19.23 12.67
C LEU A 50 -2.17 -18.49 13.98
N ASP A 51 -0.90 -18.44 14.36
CA ASP A 51 -0.42 -17.66 15.50
C ASP A 51 -0.69 -16.17 15.30
N VAL A 52 -0.43 -15.66 14.08
CA VAL A 52 -0.74 -14.27 13.72
C VAL A 52 -2.24 -14.00 13.75
N VAL A 53 -3.06 -14.93 13.25
CA VAL A 53 -4.53 -14.83 13.36
C VAL A 53 -4.98 -14.79 14.83
N ALA A 54 -4.31 -15.53 15.70
CA ALA A 54 -4.56 -15.53 17.15
C ALA A 54 -3.99 -14.28 17.88
N GLY A 55 -3.36 -13.35 17.16
CA GLY A 55 -2.74 -12.16 17.73
C GLY A 55 -1.44 -12.45 18.48
N ARG A 56 -0.82 -13.62 18.26
CA ARG A 56 0.47 -13.96 18.84
C ARG A 56 1.60 -13.33 18.03
N PHE A 57 2.53 -12.70 18.74
CA PHE A 57 3.75 -12.12 18.16
C PHE A 57 4.85 -13.18 18.05
N GLY A 58 5.78 -13.00 17.11
CA GLY A 58 6.94 -13.89 16.94
C GLY A 58 7.16 -14.39 15.52
N PRO A 59 6.11 -14.81 14.78
CA PRO A 59 6.26 -15.22 13.40
C PRO A 59 6.83 -14.11 12.52
N VAL A 60 7.91 -14.40 11.81
CA VAL A 60 8.54 -13.48 10.85
C VAL A 60 8.09 -13.86 9.43
N PRO A 61 7.52 -12.92 8.66
CA PRO A 61 7.12 -13.22 7.29
C PRO A 61 8.33 -13.47 6.38
N LEU A 62 8.18 -14.42 5.46
CA LEU A 62 9.10 -14.66 4.36
C LEU A 62 9.02 -13.55 3.31
N ALA A 63 7.84 -12.99 3.11
CA ALA A 63 7.56 -11.94 2.14
C ALA A 63 6.30 -11.15 2.51
N LEU A 64 6.21 -9.93 1.98
CA LEU A 64 5.02 -9.09 1.98
C LEU A 64 4.60 -8.90 0.52
N GLU A 65 3.35 -9.20 0.21
CA GLU A 65 2.85 -9.15 -1.16
C GLU A 65 1.49 -8.49 -1.23
N ARG A 66 1.12 -7.94 -2.38
CA ARG A 66 -0.27 -7.52 -2.60
C ARG A 66 -1.13 -8.78 -2.71
N SER A 67 -2.31 -8.77 -2.09
CA SER A 67 -3.23 -9.92 -2.16
C SER A 67 -3.58 -10.32 -3.60
N ALA A 68 -3.67 -9.34 -4.51
CA ALA A 68 -3.90 -9.55 -5.94
C ALA A 68 -2.76 -10.29 -6.67
N ASP A 69 -1.53 -10.24 -6.14
CA ASP A 69 -0.35 -10.88 -6.74
C ASP A 69 -0.14 -12.31 -6.20
N LEU A 70 -1.04 -12.79 -5.33
CA LEU A 70 -0.99 -14.14 -4.77
C LEU A 70 -1.84 -15.12 -5.57
N VAL A 71 -1.25 -16.28 -5.85
CA VAL A 71 -1.98 -17.47 -6.28
C VAL A 71 -2.37 -18.26 -5.04
N VAL A 72 -3.67 -18.38 -4.79
CA VAL A 72 -4.22 -19.20 -3.71
C VAL A 72 -4.21 -20.67 -4.10
N LEU A 73 -3.56 -21.50 -3.28
CA LEU A 73 -3.46 -22.94 -3.49
C LEU A 73 -4.56 -23.71 -2.74
N GLY A 74 -5.08 -23.13 -1.63
CA GLY A 74 -6.16 -23.69 -0.83
C GLY A 74 -5.83 -23.75 0.66
N ARG A 75 -6.59 -24.54 1.42
CA ARG A 75 -6.49 -24.66 2.88
C ARG A 75 -6.29 -26.10 3.32
N SER A 76 -5.58 -26.32 4.43
CA SER A 76 -5.42 -27.65 5.02
C SER A 76 -6.76 -28.31 5.38
N SER A 77 -7.72 -27.49 5.83
CA SER A 77 -9.08 -27.87 6.18
C SER A 77 -10.05 -26.74 5.85
N CYS A 78 -11.35 -27.05 5.72
CA CYS A 78 -12.36 -26.04 5.42
C CYS A 78 -12.63 -25.05 6.56
N SER A 79 -12.15 -25.36 7.78
CA SER A 79 -12.22 -24.49 8.95
C SER A 79 -10.91 -23.74 9.23
N SER A 80 -9.82 -24.03 8.49
CA SER A 80 -8.56 -23.30 8.69
C SER A 80 -8.72 -21.83 8.31
N THR A 81 -8.21 -20.97 9.16
CA THR A 81 -8.11 -19.52 8.97
C THR A 81 -6.77 -19.10 8.37
N ALA A 82 -5.96 -20.07 7.93
CA ALA A 82 -4.74 -19.86 7.16
C ALA A 82 -4.88 -20.50 5.77
N VAL A 83 -4.36 -19.80 4.76
CA VAL A 83 -4.44 -20.18 3.35
C VAL A 83 -3.05 -20.36 2.80
N LYS A 84 -2.83 -21.46 2.09
CA LYS A 84 -1.58 -21.72 1.39
C LYS A 84 -1.56 -20.92 0.09
N VAL A 85 -0.49 -20.18 -0.14
CA VAL A 85 -0.36 -19.25 -1.27
C VAL A 85 1.00 -19.38 -1.96
N ARG A 86 1.08 -18.89 -3.19
CA ARG A 86 2.32 -18.71 -3.94
C ARG A 86 2.38 -17.31 -4.53
N ASN A 87 3.48 -16.57 -4.35
CA ASN A 87 3.67 -15.27 -5.01
C ASN A 87 4.24 -15.41 -6.44
N ALA A 88 4.36 -14.29 -7.15
CA ALA A 88 4.91 -14.24 -8.51
C ALA A 88 6.37 -14.73 -8.61
N GLN A 89 7.13 -14.65 -7.51
CA GLN A 89 8.51 -15.14 -7.42
C GLN A 89 8.60 -16.65 -7.14
N GLY A 90 7.47 -17.34 -6.96
CA GLY A 90 7.42 -18.77 -6.67
C GLY A 90 7.59 -19.12 -5.19
N VAL A 91 7.64 -18.14 -4.28
CA VAL A 91 7.65 -18.38 -2.83
C VAL A 91 6.32 -19.00 -2.43
N ILE A 92 6.37 -20.20 -1.84
CA ILE A 92 5.19 -20.91 -1.31
C ILE A 92 5.20 -20.78 0.21
N GLY A 93 4.06 -20.38 0.78
CA GLY A 93 3.89 -20.25 2.22
C GLY A 93 2.42 -20.15 2.61
N TRP A 94 2.17 -19.54 3.76
CA TRP A 94 0.85 -19.44 4.37
C TRP A 94 0.52 -18.00 4.75
N THR A 95 -0.71 -17.55 4.52
CA THR A 95 -1.19 -16.22 4.90
C THR A 95 -2.50 -16.35 5.68
N PRO A 96 -2.83 -15.42 6.60
CA PRO A 96 -4.18 -15.33 7.16
C PRO A 96 -5.26 -15.26 6.06
N ALA A 97 -6.33 -16.02 6.21
CA ALA A 97 -7.43 -16.07 5.24
C ALA A 97 -8.11 -14.71 5.03
N SER A 98 -8.12 -13.86 6.07
CA SER A 98 -8.62 -12.48 5.99
C SER A 98 -7.82 -11.59 5.02
N GLY A 99 -6.61 -11.99 4.65
CA GLY A 99 -5.78 -11.28 3.68
C GLY A 99 -6.08 -11.61 2.22
N VAL A 100 -6.92 -12.63 1.94
CA VAL A 100 -7.24 -13.04 0.56
C VAL A 100 -8.75 -13.04 0.34
N SER A 101 -9.18 -12.65 -0.86
CA SER A 101 -10.61 -12.54 -1.19
C SER A 101 -11.30 -13.90 -1.35
N ASP A 102 -10.56 -14.90 -1.85
CA ASP A 102 -11.03 -16.28 -2.01
C ASP A 102 -9.99 -17.22 -1.38
N PRO A 103 -10.33 -17.96 -0.31
CA PRO A 103 -9.40 -18.87 0.35
C PRO A 103 -9.14 -20.17 -0.43
N GLY A 104 -9.83 -20.38 -1.57
CA GLY A 104 -9.62 -21.50 -2.46
C GLY A 104 -10.10 -22.85 -1.89
N PRO A 105 -9.67 -23.96 -2.52
CA PRO A 105 -10.18 -25.30 -2.23
C PRO A 105 -9.79 -25.78 -0.83
N CYS A 106 -10.61 -26.68 -0.27
CA CYS A 106 -10.35 -27.36 0.99
C CYS A 106 -10.90 -28.81 0.97
N PRO A 107 -10.18 -29.78 1.57
CA PRO A 107 -8.77 -29.68 1.95
C PRO A 107 -7.88 -29.49 0.71
N LEU A 108 -6.64 -29.06 0.92
CA LEU A 108 -5.63 -28.98 -0.15
C LEU A 108 -5.61 -30.32 -0.90
N PRO A 109 -5.66 -30.30 -2.25
CA PRO A 109 -5.57 -31.54 -3.00
C PRO A 109 -4.26 -32.23 -2.66
N SER A 110 -4.33 -33.51 -2.33
CA SER A 110 -3.15 -34.38 -2.24
C SER A 110 -2.43 -34.27 -3.58
N GLY A 111 -1.19 -33.76 -3.58
CA GLY A 111 -0.37 -33.77 -4.79
C GLY A 111 -0.23 -35.20 -5.33
N PRO A 112 0.22 -35.38 -6.59
CA PRO A 112 0.48 -36.72 -7.11
C PRO A 112 1.46 -37.45 -6.19
N ALA A 113 1.10 -38.67 -5.84
CA ALA A 113 1.92 -39.60 -5.05
C ALA A 113 3.21 -39.97 -5.78
#